data_AF-J9GEG3-F1
#
_entry.id   AF-J9GEG3-F1
#
_cell.length_a   1.000
_cell.length_b   1.000
_cell.length_c   1.000
_cell.angle_alpha   90.00
_cell.angle_beta   90.00
_cell.angle_gamma   90.00
#
_symmetry.space_group_name_H-M   'P 1'
#
loop_
_entity.id
_entity.type
_entity.pdbx_description
1 polymer ?
#
loop_
_entity_poly.entity_id
_entity_poly.type
_entity_poly.pdbx_seq_one_letter_code
_entity_poly.pdbx_strand_id
1 'polypeptide(L)'
;MAFYQLNSSHLENVALVSLGGTFSDGQIKEVMKRYPKARPFDCFDNDLAGRIYGLRLLALLEDIPMKINKSSDGVQIEAKGKSFELSQDRSFLEQLSEKLRIRYKLGQWLPPKAYKDWNDCLLNQPMKQKQILSSEDRINNLAKRRNAGPKL
;
A
#
# COMPACT_ATOMS: atom_id res chain seq x y z
N MET A 1 7.90 -5.05 -11.38
CA MET A 1 8.18 -6.05 -12.43
C MET A 1 8.00 -7.48 -11.93
N ALA A 2 8.36 -7.82 -10.69
CA ALA A 2 8.12 -9.16 -10.14
C ALA A 2 6.65 -9.63 -10.21
N PHE A 3 5.67 -8.72 -10.03
CA PHE A 3 4.26 -9.02 -10.27
C PHE A 3 4.00 -9.67 -11.64
N TYR A 4 4.56 -9.08 -12.71
CA TYR A 4 4.39 -9.63 -14.06
C TYR A 4 5.07 -10.98 -14.21
N GLN A 5 6.29 -11.13 -13.69
CA GLN A 5 7.04 -12.38 -13.79
C GLN A 5 6.27 -13.55 -13.15
N LEU A 6 5.64 -13.33 -11.99
CA LEU A 6 4.88 -14.35 -11.28
C LEU A 6 3.50 -14.61 -11.87
N ASN A 7 2.89 -13.62 -12.53
CA ASN A 7 1.48 -13.69 -12.94
C ASN A 7 1.26 -13.66 -14.45
N SER A 8 2.32 -13.58 -15.27
CA SER A 8 2.23 -13.38 -16.74
C SER A 8 1.29 -14.34 -17.45
N SER A 9 1.21 -15.61 -17.02
CA SER A 9 0.31 -16.62 -17.57
C SER A 9 -1.18 -16.33 -17.36
N HIS A 10 -1.53 -15.45 -16.41
CA HIS A 10 -2.90 -15.09 -16.05
C HIS A 10 -3.29 -13.68 -16.53
N LEU A 11 -2.38 -12.98 -17.23
CA LEU A 11 -2.56 -11.59 -17.62
C LEU A 11 -2.91 -11.50 -19.11
N GLU A 12 -4.18 -11.27 -19.41
CA GLU A 12 -4.67 -11.02 -20.76
C GLU A 12 -5.26 -9.61 -20.86
N ASN A 13 -4.93 -8.88 -21.93
CA ASN A 13 -5.46 -7.53 -22.19
C ASN A 13 -5.24 -6.51 -21.06
N VAL A 14 -4.06 -6.54 -20.43
CA VAL A 14 -3.70 -5.64 -19.33
C VAL A 14 -2.68 -4.58 -19.76
N ALA A 15 -2.75 -3.41 -19.12
CA ALA A 15 -1.69 -2.41 -19.15
C ALA A 15 -1.02 -2.35 -17.77
N LEU A 16 0.28 -2.61 -17.70
CA LEU A 16 1.04 -2.50 -16.47
C LEU A 16 1.69 -1.13 -16.38
N VAL A 17 1.35 -0.39 -15.31
CA VAL A 17 1.81 0.98 -15.10
C VAL A 17 2.67 1.02 -13.85
N SER A 18 3.95 1.37 -14.01
CA SER A 18 4.82 1.72 -12.89
C SER A 18 4.81 3.23 -12.69
N LEU A 19 4.67 3.68 -11.45
CA LEU A 19 4.50 5.10 -11.12
C LEU A 19 5.82 5.78 -10.71
N GLY A 20 6.93 5.03 -10.62
CA GLY A 20 8.27 5.55 -10.31
C GLY A 20 8.44 6.18 -8.92
N GLY A 21 7.40 6.18 -8.08
CA GLY A 21 7.35 6.83 -6.78
C GLY A 21 5.92 7.21 -6.39
N THR A 22 5.76 8.28 -5.62
CA THR A 22 4.45 8.88 -5.34
C THR A 22 3.80 9.35 -6.64
N PHE A 23 2.61 8.84 -6.96
CA PHE A 23 1.89 9.31 -8.14
C PHE A 23 1.23 10.67 -7.92
N SER A 24 1.06 11.42 -8.99
CA SER A 24 0.20 12.61 -9.05
C SER A 24 -1.21 12.22 -9.46
N ASP A 25 -2.18 13.08 -9.12
CA ASP A 25 -3.57 12.87 -9.50
C ASP A 25 -3.75 12.84 -11.03
N GLY A 26 -2.98 13.67 -11.74
CA GLY A 26 -2.97 13.72 -13.20
C GLY A 26 -2.51 12.42 -13.85
N GLN A 27 -1.48 11.76 -13.30
CA GLN A 27 -1.01 10.48 -13.84
C GLN A 27 -2.12 9.42 -13.85
N ILE A 28 -2.89 9.31 -12.77
CA ILE A 28 -3.99 8.34 -12.71
C ILE A 28 -5.16 8.79 -13.58
N LYS A 29 -5.58 10.05 -13.48
CA LYS A 29 -6.74 10.57 -14.23
C LYS A 29 -6.55 10.46 -15.74
N GLU A 30 -5.38 10.81 -16.26
CA GLU A 30 -5.10 10.74 -17.70
C GLU A 30 -4.98 9.29 -18.20
N VAL A 31 -4.40 8.38 -17.41
CA VAL A 31 -4.40 6.94 -17.75
C VAL A 31 -5.83 6.40 -17.84
N MET A 32 -6.68 6.72 -16.87
CA MET A 32 -8.08 6.29 -16.89
C MET A 32 -8.89 6.93 -18.02
N LYS A 33 -8.59 8.19 -18.37
CA LYS A 33 -9.18 8.87 -19.53
C LYS A 33 -8.75 8.22 -20.85
N ARG A 34 -7.49 7.80 -20.97
CA ARG A 34 -6.96 7.10 -22.15
C ARG A 34 -7.58 5.72 -22.33
N TYR A 35 -7.90 5.04 -21.22
CA TYR A 35 -8.49 3.70 -21.18
C TYR A 35 -9.81 3.67 -20.38
N PRO A 36 -10.90 4.28 -20.90
CA PRO A 36 -12.13 4.50 -20.14
C PRO A 36 -12.90 3.22 -19.78
N LYS A 37 -12.62 2.12 -20.49
CA LYS A 37 -13.21 0.79 -20.22
C LYS A 37 -12.32 -0.09 -19.33
N ALA A 38 -11.10 0.35 -19.02
CA ALA A 38 -10.21 -0.41 -18.17
C ALA A 38 -10.69 -0.38 -16.71
N ARG A 39 -10.50 -1.49 -16.02
CA ARG A 39 -10.67 -1.56 -14.57
C ARG A 39 -9.29 -1.36 -13.92
N PRO A 40 -9.12 -0.36 -13.05
CA PRO A 40 -7.86 -0.19 -12.31
C PRO A 40 -7.71 -1.31 -11.28
N PHE A 41 -6.48 -1.80 -11.13
CA PHE A 41 -6.08 -2.74 -10.09
C PHE A 41 -4.95 -2.15 -9.27
N ASP A 42 -5.11 -2.17 -7.95
CA ASP A 42 -4.08 -1.84 -6.97
C ASP A 42 -3.19 -3.07 -6.74
N CYS A 43 -1.91 -2.92 -7.07
CA CYS A 43 -0.87 -3.93 -6.86
C CYS A 43 0.27 -3.40 -5.97
N PHE A 44 -0.01 -2.42 -5.10
CA PHE A 44 0.98 -1.85 -4.19
C PHE A 44 1.42 -2.84 -3.10
N ASP A 45 2.51 -2.47 -2.42
CA ASP A 45 3.10 -3.26 -1.34
C ASP A 45 2.16 -3.38 -0.13
N ASN A 46 2.30 -4.46 0.64
CA ASN A 46 1.54 -4.71 1.87
C ASN A 46 1.98 -3.86 3.06
N ASP A 47 2.99 -3.00 2.90
CA ASP A 47 3.41 -2.08 3.94
C ASP A 47 2.46 -0.87 4.07
N LEU A 48 2.65 -0.08 5.14
CA LEU A 48 1.77 1.06 5.42
C LEU A 48 1.77 2.08 4.27
N ALA A 49 2.90 2.29 3.58
CA ALA A 49 2.99 3.25 2.49
C ALA A 49 2.22 2.76 1.26
N GLY A 50 2.40 1.49 0.87
CA GLY A 50 1.65 0.86 -0.21
C GLY A 50 0.14 0.89 0.04
N ARG A 51 -0.29 0.57 1.27
CA ARG A 51 -1.72 0.64 1.66
C ARG A 51 -2.28 2.07 1.61
N ILE A 52 -1.51 3.08 2.01
CA ILE A 52 -1.90 4.50 1.88
C ILE A 52 -2.05 4.89 0.41
N TYR A 53 -1.16 4.40 -0.47
CA TYR A 53 -1.29 4.63 -1.91
C TYR A 53 -2.53 3.96 -2.50
N GLY A 54 -2.87 2.74 -2.07
CA GLY A 54 -4.11 2.07 -2.44
C GLY A 54 -5.35 2.90 -2.05
N LEU A 55 -5.37 3.45 -0.84
CA LEU A 55 -6.43 4.37 -0.39
C LEU A 55 -6.52 5.64 -1.24
N ARG A 56 -5.38 6.27 -1.54
CA ARG A 56 -5.33 7.47 -2.37
C ARG A 56 -5.81 7.19 -3.79
N LEU A 57 -5.44 6.04 -4.36
CA LEU A 57 -5.88 5.60 -5.67
C LEU A 57 -7.40 5.42 -5.70
N LEU A 58 -7.96 4.74 -4.69
CA LEU A 58 -9.40 4.58 -4.55
C LEU A 58 -10.11 5.94 -4.45
N ALA A 59 -9.65 6.82 -3.56
CA ALA A 59 -10.26 8.13 -3.32
C ALA A 59 -10.35 8.93 -4.62
N LEU A 60 -9.28 8.89 -5.43
CA LEU A 60 -9.22 9.59 -6.71
C LEU A 60 -10.17 9.00 -7.76
N LEU A 61 -10.28 7.67 -7.85
CA LEU A 61 -11.13 6.98 -8.84
C LEU A 61 -12.62 7.05 -8.49
N GLU A 62 -12.92 7.08 -7.19
CA GLU A 62 -14.27 7.20 -6.66
C GLU A 62 -14.74 8.66 -6.56
N ASP A 63 -13.85 9.62 -6.85
CA ASP A 63 -14.09 11.06 -6.71
C ASP A 63 -14.55 11.43 -5.29
N ILE A 64 -13.85 10.88 -4.30
CA ILE A 64 -14.09 11.12 -2.88
C ILE A 64 -12.95 11.97 -2.35
N PRO A 65 -13.18 13.26 -2.04
CA PRO A 65 -12.20 14.07 -1.32
C PRO A 65 -11.87 13.41 0.02
N MET A 66 -10.60 13.08 0.21
CA MET A 66 -10.11 12.33 1.36
C MET A 66 -8.80 12.92 1.86
N LYS A 67 -8.72 13.20 3.16
CA LYS A 67 -7.45 13.47 3.84
C LYS A 67 -7.02 12.21 4.57
N ILE A 68 -5.75 11.85 4.43
CA ILE A 68 -5.15 10.66 5.04
C ILE A 68 -3.98 11.13 5.88
N ASN A 69 -4.11 10.99 7.20
CA ASN A 69 -3.04 11.31 8.16
C ASN A 69 -2.54 10.02 8.78
N LYS A 70 -1.22 9.87 8.92
CA LYS A 70 -0.63 8.72 9.63
C LYS A 70 -0.88 8.88 11.13
N SER A 71 -1.33 7.82 11.79
CA SER A 71 -1.42 7.71 13.25
C SER A 71 -0.41 6.68 13.79
N SER A 72 -0.34 6.49 15.11
CA SER A 72 0.51 5.48 15.74
C SER A 72 0.15 4.06 15.31
N ASP A 73 -1.15 3.78 15.21
CA ASP A 73 -1.70 2.43 15.05
C ASP A 73 -2.28 2.18 13.65
N GLY A 74 -2.29 3.20 12.79
CA GLY A 74 -2.79 3.09 11.42
C GLY A 74 -2.88 4.41 10.69
N VAL A 75 -4.06 4.74 10.19
CA VAL A 75 -4.33 5.99 9.48
C VAL A 75 -5.66 6.61 9.90
N GLN A 76 -5.65 7.92 10.12
CA GLN A 76 -6.85 8.71 10.29
C GLN A 76 -7.34 9.22 8.93
N ILE A 77 -8.63 9.02 8.66
CA ILE A 77 -9.29 9.39 7.42
C ILE A 77 -10.34 10.45 7.69
N GLU A 78 -10.29 11.54 6.94
CA GLU A 78 -11.37 12.52 6.86
C GLU A 78 -11.96 12.52 5.46
N ALA A 79 -13.24 12.14 5.33
CA ALA A 79 -13.94 12.11 4.06
C ALA A 79 -15.46 12.26 4.26
N LYS A 80 -16.12 12.98 3.35
CA LYS A 80 -17.58 13.21 3.37
C LYS A 80 -18.12 13.71 4.73
N GLY A 81 -17.36 14.59 5.41
CA GLY A 81 -17.72 15.14 6.71
C GLY A 81 -17.60 14.17 7.89
N LYS A 82 -17.03 12.97 7.69
CA LYS A 82 -16.75 11.99 8.73
C LYS A 82 -15.24 11.93 8.99
N SER A 83 -14.87 11.69 10.25
CA SER A 83 -13.50 11.36 10.66
C SER A 83 -13.51 10.01 11.36
N PHE A 84 -12.62 9.10 10.96
CA PHE A 84 -12.49 7.76 11.55
C PHE A 84 -11.07 7.22 11.35
N GLU A 85 -10.70 6.23 12.14
CA GLU A 85 -9.40 5.58 12.07
C GLU A 85 -9.50 4.21 11.41
N LEU A 86 -8.48 3.86 10.63
CA LEU A 86 -8.29 2.55 10.02
C LEU A 86 -7.07 1.88 10.64
N SER A 87 -7.25 0.67 11.16
CA SER A 87 -6.19 -0.10 11.81
C SER A 87 -5.46 -1.02 10.82
N GLN A 88 -4.16 -1.26 11.06
CA GLN A 88 -3.29 -2.05 10.17
C GLN A 88 -3.52 -3.57 10.25
N ASP A 89 -4.28 -4.03 11.24
CA ASP A 89 -4.63 -5.44 11.46
C ASP A 89 -5.56 -6.00 10.37
N ARG A 90 -6.39 -5.13 9.76
CA ARG A 90 -7.35 -5.48 8.72
C ARG A 90 -7.09 -4.70 7.43
N SER A 91 -7.80 -5.08 6.35
CA SER A 91 -7.73 -4.34 5.10
C SER A 91 -8.27 -2.93 5.29
N PHE A 92 -7.55 -1.93 4.79
CA PHE A 92 -8.02 -0.55 4.81
C PHE A 92 -9.24 -0.36 3.89
N LEU A 93 -9.32 -1.08 2.76
CA LEU A 93 -10.47 -0.97 1.86
C LEU A 93 -11.74 -1.54 2.47
N GLU A 94 -11.65 -2.68 3.16
CA GLU A 94 -12.79 -3.28 3.86
C GLU A 94 -13.33 -2.31 4.92
N GLN A 95 -12.46 -1.84 5.81
CA GLN A 95 -12.83 -0.87 6.86
C GLN A 95 -13.38 0.43 6.27
N LEU A 96 -12.82 0.93 5.16
CA LEU A 96 -13.31 2.13 4.49
C LEU A 96 -14.71 1.91 3.90
N SER A 97 -14.96 0.73 3.31
CA SER A 97 -16.25 0.37 2.71
C SER A 97 -17.38 0.22 3.74
N GLU A 98 -17.04 -0.13 4.99
CA GLU A 98 -17.99 -0.15 6.11
C GLU A 98 -18.43 1.28 6.50
N LYS A 99 -17.55 2.28 6.33
CA LYS A 99 -17.80 3.67 6.77
C LYS A 99 -18.35 4.57 5.67
N LEU A 100 -17.97 4.28 4.41
CA LEU A 100 -18.30 5.07 3.23
C LEU A 100 -18.91 4.19 2.14
N ARG A 101 -19.91 4.72 1.43
CA ARG A 101 -20.41 4.11 0.20
C ARG A 101 -19.41 4.31 -0.94
N ILE A 102 -18.87 3.21 -1.46
CA ILE A 102 -17.86 3.12 -2.53
C ILE A 102 -18.52 2.40 -3.73
N ARG A 103 -18.28 2.85 -4.96
CA ARG A 103 -18.88 2.26 -6.18
C ARG A 103 -18.09 1.08 -6.76
N TYR A 104 -17.06 0.63 -6.05
CA TYR A 104 -16.22 -0.53 -6.38
C TYR A 104 -15.54 -0.46 -7.75
N LYS A 105 -15.02 0.73 -8.13
CA LYS A 105 -14.25 0.88 -9.38
C LYS A 105 -12.86 0.24 -9.34
N LEU A 106 -12.29 0.03 -8.16
CA LEU A 106 -10.92 -0.47 -7.97
C LEU A 106 -10.92 -1.97 -7.62
N GLY A 107 -10.12 -2.75 -8.36
CA GLY A 107 -9.73 -4.11 -7.94
C GLY A 107 -8.44 -4.08 -7.11
N GLN A 108 -8.16 -5.15 -6.36
CA GLN A 108 -6.88 -5.32 -5.66
C GLN A 108 -6.25 -6.64 -6.06
N TRP A 109 -4.95 -6.61 -6.34
CA TRP A 109 -4.11 -7.80 -6.47
C TRP A 109 -2.83 -7.56 -5.69
N LEU A 110 -2.96 -7.71 -4.37
CA LEU A 110 -1.88 -7.48 -3.42
C LEU A 110 -0.96 -8.72 -3.33
N PRO A 111 0.31 -8.55 -2.91
CA PRO A 111 1.14 -9.68 -2.52
C PRO A 111 0.43 -10.52 -1.44
N PRO A 112 0.68 -11.83 -1.34
CA PRO A 112 0.14 -12.64 -0.24
C PRO A 112 0.57 -12.06 1.11
N LYS A 113 -0.27 -12.19 2.14
CA LYS A 113 -0.07 -11.55 3.47
C LYS A 113 1.28 -11.86 4.13
N ALA A 114 1.90 -12.98 3.76
CA ALA A 114 3.21 -13.39 4.26
C ALA A 114 4.38 -12.57 3.68
N TYR A 115 4.17 -11.80 2.60
CA TYR A 115 5.20 -11.05 1.88
C TYR A 115 4.90 -9.56 1.91
N LYS A 116 5.97 -8.75 1.96
CA LYS A 116 5.84 -7.29 1.95
C LYS A 116 5.50 -6.80 0.56
N ASP A 117 6.21 -7.28 -0.45
CA ASP A 117 6.05 -6.86 -1.83
C ASP A 117 6.16 -8.06 -2.80
N TRP A 118 5.95 -7.79 -4.09
CA TRP A 118 6.03 -8.82 -5.13
C TRP A 118 7.45 -9.32 -5.39
N ASN A 119 8.49 -8.53 -5.08
CA ASN A 119 9.87 -9.00 -5.22
C ASN A 119 10.19 -10.03 -4.13
N ASP A 120 9.74 -9.79 -2.90
CA ASP A 120 9.83 -10.75 -1.79
C ASP A 120 9.13 -12.07 -2.14
N CYS A 121 7.98 -12.01 -2.85
CA CYS A 121 7.30 -13.19 -3.36
C CYS A 121 8.17 -13.97 -4.34
N LEU A 122 8.80 -13.27 -5.29
CA LEU A 122 9.67 -13.86 -6.31
C LEU A 122 10.92 -14.51 -5.71
N LEU A 123 11.47 -13.90 -4.66
CA LEU A 123 12.66 -14.37 -3.94
C LEU A 123 12.32 -15.38 -2.83
N ASN A 124 11.04 -15.69 -2.60
CA ASN A 124 10.55 -16.51 -1.50
C ASN A 124 11.07 -16.03 -0.12
N GLN A 125 11.01 -14.72 0.11
CA GLN A 125 11.45 -14.06 1.34
C GLN A 125 10.25 -13.55 2.13
N PRO A 126 9.59 -14.38 2.97
CA PRO A 126 8.48 -13.92 3.77
C PRO A 126 8.91 -12.85 4.77
N MET A 127 7.99 -11.95 5.10
CA MET A 127 8.16 -10.94 6.13
C MET A 127 8.59 -11.63 7.43
N LYS A 128 9.77 -11.27 7.93
CA LYS A 128 10.18 -11.67 9.28
C LYS A 128 9.10 -11.16 10.24
N GLN A 129 8.49 -12.05 11.02
CA GLN A 129 7.69 -11.64 12.17
C GLN A 129 8.54 -10.64 12.94
N LYS A 130 8.05 -9.40 13.11
CA LYS A 130 8.72 -8.44 13.98
C LYS A 130 8.83 -9.12 15.35
N GLN A 131 10.02 -9.62 15.69
CA GLN A 131 10.37 -9.78 17.08
C GLN A 131 10.14 -8.39 17.67
N ILE A 132 9.19 -8.29 18.59
CA ILE A 132 9.00 -7.08 19.38
C ILE A 132 10.27 -6.97 20.21
N LEU A 133 11.27 -6.28 19.66
CA LEU A 133 12.46 -5.92 20.41
C LEU A 133 11.96 -5.09 21.59
N SER A 134 12.20 -5.61 22.80
CA SER A 134 11.94 -4.92 24.06
C SER A 134 12.53 -3.51 23.98
N SER A 135 11.99 -2.55 24.73
CA SER A 135 12.59 -1.22 24.85
C SER A 135 14.09 -1.32 25.20
N GLU A 136 14.49 -2.34 25.97
CA GLU A 136 15.88 -2.65 26.28
C GLU A 136 16.69 -3.11 25.06
N ASP A 137 16.12 -3.94 24.19
CA ASP A 137 16.77 -4.38 22.95
C ASP A 137 16.97 -3.22 21.95
N ARG A 138 16.07 -2.23 21.97
CA ARG A 138 16.21 -1.01 21.18
C ARG A 138 17.35 -0.13 21.71
N ILE A 139 17.44 0.03 23.03
CA ILE A 139 18.54 0.76 23.70
C ILE A 139 19.87 0.06 23.43
N ASN A 140 19.93 -1.27 23.55
CA ASN A 140 21.13 -2.06 23.29
C ASN A 140 21.57 -1.99 21.82
N ASN A 141 20.63 -1.99 20.87
CA ASN A 141 20.96 -1.81 19.45
C ASN A 141 21.44 -0.38 19.12
N LEU A 142 20.88 0.64 19.77
CA LEU A 142 21.36 2.03 19.68
C LEU A 142 22.79 2.17 20.27
N ALA A 143 23.06 1.53 21.40
CA ALA A 143 24.38 1.51 22.02
C ALA A 143 25.42 0.78 21.14
N LYS A 144 25.06 -0.37 20.57
CA LYS A 144 25.92 -1.09 19.61
C LYS A 144 26.23 -0.28 18.36
N ARG A 145 25.24 0.48 17.84
CA ARG A 145 25.44 1.38 16.69
C ARG A 145 26.31 2.59 17.00
N ARG A 146 26.28 3.10 18.24
CA ARG A 146 27.19 4.17 18.70
C ARG A 146 28.63 3.68 18.87
N ASN A 147 28.81 2.43 19.30
CA ASN A 147 30.13 1.84 19.51
C ASN A 147 30.76 1.27 18.22
N ALA A 148 29.97 1.04 17.18
CA ALA A 148 30.48 0.78 15.84
C ALA A 148 30.92 2.12 15.24
N GLY A 149 32.17 2.51 15.51
CA GLY A 149 32.79 3.70 14.92
C GLY A 149 32.70 3.72 13.38
N PRO A 150 32.99 4.87 12.74
CA PRO A 150 32.83 5.03 11.30
C PRO A 150 33.62 3.95 10.56
N LYS A 151 32.94 3.21 9.69
CA LYS A 151 33.59 2.28 8.77
C LYS A 151 34.36 3.13 7.75
N LEU A 152 35.69 3.01 7.80
CA LEU A 152 36.60 3.49 6.75
C LEU A 152 36.33 2.75 5.44
#